data_AF-A0A963B6T6-F1
#
_entry.id   AF-A0A963B6T6-F1
#
_cell.length_a   1.000
_cell.length_b   1.000
_cell.length_c   1.000
_cell.angle_alpha   90.00
_cell.angle_beta   90.00
_cell.angle_gamma   90.00
#
_symmetry.space_group_name_H-M   'P 1'
#
loop_
_entity.id
_entity.type
_entity.pdbx_description
1 polymer ?
#
loop_
_entity_poly.entity_id
_entity_poly.type
_entity_poly.pdbx_seq_one_letter_code
_entity_poly.pdbx_strand_id
1 'polypeptide(L)'
;MKLKQSVIVLSVAALLVAAPLHAGRQGPGQGRFDTPAQAVVAAPLSSAEVNDLVFMREEEKLSRDVYLTFYELWRNPVFSSISRAEQRHMDSMGRLLANYGLSDPVIDDGIGVFNNRELAGMYGDLTQQGQLSLLDALYAGALIEELDIRDLQDAIATASHPDLIQAYENLQRGSRNHLRAFVRQIEMLGDAYEAQVLDQLEVDMILDSPLERGRSGGNGRRGW
;
A
#
# COMPACT_ATOMS: atom_id res chain seq x y z
N MET A 1 -28.74 -2.19 12.88
CA MET A 1 -28.64 -3.67 12.96
C MET A 1 -27.16 -3.97 13.05
N LYS A 2 -26.64 -4.37 14.23
CA LYS A 2 -25.19 -4.51 14.45
C LYS A 2 -24.69 -5.75 13.71
N LEU A 3 -24.02 -5.58 12.57
CA LEU A 3 -23.35 -6.68 11.89
C LEU A 3 -22.07 -7.05 12.64
N LYS A 4 -21.89 -8.35 12.84
CA LYS A 4 -20.72 -8.94 13.49
C LYS A 4 -19.51 -8.74 12.59
N GLN A 5 -18.48 -8.09 13.11
CA GLN A 5 -17.16 -8.02 12.48
C GLN A 5 -16.60 -9.43 12.33
N SER A 6 -16.57 -9.95 11.10
CA SER A 6 -15.73 -11.08 10.76
C SER A 6 -14.33 -10.53 10.55
N VAL A 7 -13.54 -10.52 11.61
CA VAL A 7 -12.12 -10.15 11.56
C VAL A 7 -11.40 -11.23 10.74
N ILE A 8 -11.05 -10.92 9.49
CA ILE A 8 -10.14 -11.73 8.68
C ILE A 8 -8.74 -11.37 9.15
N VAL A 9 -8.11 -12.32 9.85
CA VAL A 9 -6.73 -12.21 10.33
C VAL A 9 -5.82 -12.65 9.19
N LEU A 10 -5.06 -11.71 8.61
CA LEU A 10 -3.96 -12.01 7.70
C LEU A 10 -2.86 -12.73 8.47
N SER A 11 -2.47 -13.93 8.03
CA SER A 11 -1.35 -14.67 8.59
C SER A 11 -0.58 -15.34 7.46
N VAL A 12 0.53 -14.74 7.06
CA VAL A 12 1.45 -15.30 6.06
C VAL A 12 2.45 -16.22 6.76
N ALA A 13 2.38 -17.52 6.47
CA ALA A 13 3.36 -18.51 6.94
C ALA A 13 4.57 -18.57 6.01
N ALA A 14 5.77 -18.25 6.52
CA ALA A 14 7.02 -18.31 5.78
C ALA A 14 7.70 -19.70 5.89
N LEU A 15 8.06 -20.29 4.74
CA LEU A 15 8.84 -21.53 4.64
C LEU A 15 10.31 -21.18 4.33
N LEU A 16 11.23 -21.47 5.26
CA LEU A 16 12.67 -21.22 5.13
C LEU A 16 13.40 -22.37 4.42
N VAL A 17 14.21 -22.05 3.42
CA VAL A 17 15.24 -22.96 2.87
C VAL A 17 16.60 -22.25 2.89
N ALA A 18 17.57 -22.82 3.61
CA ALA A 18 18.92 -22.29 3.74
C ALA A 18 19.86 -22.86 2.66
N ALA A 19 20.79 -22.03 2.16
CA ALA A 19 21.91 -22.44 1.30
C ALA A 19 23.28 -22.08 1.94
N PRO A 20 24.36 -22.82 1.65
CA PRO A 20 25.61 -22.75 2.40
C PRO A 20 26.60 -21.69 1.87
N LEU A 21 27.35 -21.06 2.79
CA LEU A 21 28.43 -20.11 2.52
C LEU A 21 29.72 -20.83 2.08
N HIS A 22 30.34 -20.36 0.99
CA HIS A 22 31.72 -20.72 0.61
C HIS A 22 32.65 -19.52 0.84
N ALA A 23 33.70 -19.73 1.65
CA ALA A 23 34.72 -18.74 1.96
C ALA A 23 35.87 -18.78 0.94
N GLY A 24 36.21 -17.62 0.35
CA GLY A 24 37.36 -17.41 -0.52
C GLY A 24 38.34 -16.39 0.06
N ARG A 25 39.61 -16.81 0.20
CA ARG A 25 40.73 -16.10 0.83
C ARG A 25 41.37 -15.09 -0.15
N GLN A 26 41.68 -13.87 0.28
CA GLN A 26 42.41 -12.85 -0.52
C GLN A 26 43.89 -12.74 -0.11
N GLY A 27 44.76 -12.47 -1.10
CA GLY A 27 46.14 -12.01 -0.93
C GLY A 27 46.32 -10.58 -1.49
N PRO A 28 47.36 -9.82 -1.10
CA PRO A 28 47.41 -8.38 -1.36
C PRO A 28 48.20 -8.04 -2.62
N GLY A 29 47.66 -7.16 -3.47
CA GLY A 29 48.35 -6.55 -4.60
C GLY A 29 47.87 -5.11 -4.78
N GLN A 30 48.76 -4.15 -4.51
CA GLN A 30 48.52 -2.71 -4.70
C GLN A 30 48.54 -2.37 -6.19
N GLY A 31 47.46 -1.76 -6.67
CA GLY A 31 47.36 -1.15 -7.99
C GLY A 31 46.27 -0.08 -7.95
N ARG A 32 46.65 1.17 -8.19
CA ARG A 32 45.75 2.33 -8.23
C ARG A 32 44.97 2.26 -9.55
N PHE A 33 43.72 1.81 -9.49
CA PHE A 33 42.79 1.79 -10.60
C PHE A 33 41.67 2.79 -10.33
N ASP A 34 41.44 3.70 -11.27
CA ASP A 34 40.22 4.51 -11.33
C ASP A 34 39.04 3.53 -11.36
N THR A 35 38.37 3.40 -10.22
CA THR A 35 37.31 2.41 -10.02
C THR A 35 36.07 2.96 -10.69
N PRO A 36 35.49 2.31 -11.71
CA PRO A 36 34.11 2.59 -12.09
C PRO A 36 33.29 2.46 -10.81
N ALA A 37 32.41 3.42 -10.51
CA ALA A 37 31.52 3.33 -9.36
C ALA A 37 30.91 1.92 -9.36
N GLN A 38 31.38 1.08 -8.44
CA GLN A 38 30.84 -0.26 -8.30
C GLN A 38 29.38 -0.05 -8.00
N ALA A 39 28.51 -0.50 -8.90
CA ALA A 39 27.10 -0.61 -8.59
C ALA A 39 27.06 -1.41 -7.29
N VAL A 40 26.73 -0.75 -6.18
CA VAL A 40 26.46 -1.41 -4.92
C VAL A 40 25.25 -2.26 -5.26
N VAL A 41 25.48 -3.54 -5.52
CA VAL A 41 24.38 -4.49 -5.66
C VAL A 41 23.72 -4.46 -4.28
N ALA A 42 22.53 -3.85 -4.22
CA ALA A 42 21.74 -3.86 -3.00
C ALA A 42 21.68 -5.30 -2.51
N ALA A 43 21.73 -5.49 -1.19
CA ALA A 43 21.55 -6.83 -0.63
C ALA A 43 20.26 -7.43 -1.21
N PRO A 44 20.21 -8.75 -1.45
CA PRO A 44 18.95 -9.36 -1.87
C PRO A 44 17.91 -9.12 -0.76
N LEU A 45 16.67 -8.84 -1.18
CA LEU A 45 15.54 -8.74 -0.26
C LEU A 45 15.38 -10.05 0.52
N SER A 46 14.98 -9.93 1.78
CA SER A 46 14.50 -11.07 2.55
C SER A 46 13.20 -11.62 1.95
N SER A 47 12.86 -12.88 2.26
CA SER A 47 11.60 -13.46 1.80
C SER A 47 10.37 -12.69 2.32
N ALA A 48 10.46 -12.08 3.50
CA ALA A 48 9.40 -11.22 4.05
C ALA A 48 9.22 -9.96 3.18
N GLU A 49 10.30 -9.21 2.92
CA GLU A 49 10.26 -8.01 2.07
C GLU A 49 9.78 -8.30 0.63
N VAL A 50 10.13 -9.47 0.07
CA VAL A 50 9.60 -9.90 -1.23
C VAL A 50 8.08 -10.10 -1.17
N ASN A 51 7.61 -10.82 -0.14
CA ASN A 51 6.18 -11.11 0.02
C ASN A 51 5.38 -9.82 0.24
N ASP A 52 5.87 -8.93 1.11
CA ASP A 52 5.20 -7.67 1.43
C ASP A 52 5.17 -6.75 0.20
N LEU A 53 6.27 -6.62 -0.56
CA LEU A 53 6.29 -5.82 -1.78
C LEU A 53 5.33 -6.35 -2.87
N VAL A 54 5.26 -7.68 -3.03
CA VAL A 54 4.31 -8.32 -3.97
C VAL A 54 2.87 -8.11 -3.50
N PHE A 55 2.61 -8.23 -2.21
CA PHE A 55 1.28 -8.02 -1.63
C PHE A 55 0.83 -6.56 -1.81
N MET A 56 1.66 -5.60 -1.39
CA MET A 56 1.40 -4.16 -1.49
C MET A 56 1.11 -3.73 -2.93
N ARG A 57 1.75 -4.36 -3.93
CA ARG A 57 1.46 -4.10 -5.34
C ARG A 57 0.01 -4.43 -5.72
N GLU A 58 -0.53 -5.55 -5.26
CA GLU A 58 -1.92 -5.93 -5.53
C GLU A 58 -2.92 -5.26 -4.57
N GLU A 59 -2.51 -4.93 -3.35
CA GLU A 59 -3.35 -4.19 -2.39
C GLU A 59 -3.67 -2.78 -2.89
N GLU A 60 -2.66 -2.04 -3.39
CA GLU A 60 -2.89 -0.74 -4.02
C GLU A 60 -3.77 -0.85 -5.29
N LYS A 61 -3.71 -2.00 -5.98
CA LYS A 61 -4.64 -2.31 -7.08
C LYS A 61 -6.06 -2.52 -6.58
N LEU A 62 -6.24 -3.19 -5.45
CA LEU A 62 -7.55 -3.36 -4.80
C LEU A 62 -8.17 -2.00 -4.52
N SER A 63 -7.43 -1.10 -3.87
CA SER A 63 -7.86 0.27 -3.59
C SER A 63 -8.27 1.00 -4.87
N ARG A 64 -7.38 1.04 -5.88
CA ARG A 64 -7.65 1.67 -7.18
C ARG A 64 -8.94 1.12 -7.82
N ASP A 65 -9.06 -0.19 -7.92
CA ASP A 65 -10.13 -0.86 -8.67
C ASP A 65 -11.50 -0.70 -7.97
N VAL A 66 -11.52 -0.77 -6.64
CA VAL A 66 -12.73 -0.49 -5.85
C VAL A 66 -13.16 0.96 -6.05
N TYR A 67 -12.23 1.92 -6.01
CA TYR A 67 -12.56 3.34 -6.17
C TYR A 67 -12.97 3.69 -7.61
N LEU A 68 -12.37 3.06 -8.63
CA LEU A 68 -12.85 3.20 -10.01
C LEU A 68 -14.29 2.68 -10.15
N THR A 69 -14.58 1.53 -9.55
CA THR A 69 -15.93 0.93 -9.54
C THR A 69 -16.94 1.84 -8.85
N PHE A 70 -16.62 2.36 -7.67
CA PHE A 70 -17.50 3.27 -6.94
C PHE A 70 -17.66 4.63 -7.61
N TYR A 71 -16.63 5.14 -8.30
CA TYR A 71 -16.77 6.35 -9.07
C TYR A 71 -17.76 6.17 -10.24
N GLU A 72 -17.71 5.03 -10.93
CA GLU A 72 -18.66 4.72 -12.01
C GLU A 72 -20.11 4.68 -11.50
N LEU A 73 -20.33 4.08 -10.32
CA LEU A 73 -21.65 3.93 -9.72
C LEU A 73 -22.21 5.24 -9.13
N TRP A 74 -21.41 5.92 -8.32
CA TRP A 74 -21.88 7.03 -7.48
C TRP A 74 -21.50 8.42 -7.99
N ARG A 75 -20.53 8.51 -8.92
CA ARG A 75 -19.98 9.78 -9.45
C ARG A 75 -19.46 10.74 -8.38
N ASN A 76 -19.18 10.26 -7.16
CA ASN A 76 -18.62 11.09 -6.10
C ASN A 76 -17.12 11.36 -6.41
N PRO A 77 -16.69 12.64 -6.53
CA PRO A 77 -15.32 12.98 -6.90
C PRO A 77 -14.23 12.38 -6.01
N VAL A 78 -14.52 12.09 -4.73
CA VAL A 78 -13.55 11.51 -3.79
C VAL A 78 -12.93 10.23 -4.35
N PHE A 79 -13.76 9.33 -4.89
CA PHE A 79 -13.31 8.06 -5.47
C PHE A 79 -12.41 8.28 -6.67
N SER A 80 -12.76 9.18 -7.59
CA SER A 80 -11.90 9.46 -8.75
C SER A 80 -10.58 10.12 -8.36
N SER A 81 -10.57 10.95 -7.30
CA SER A 81 -9.37 11.65 -6.86
C SER A 81 -8.38 10.70 -6.22
N ILE A 82 -8.89 9.82 -5.38
CA ILE A 82 -8.08 8.84 -4.64
C ILE A 82 -7.63 7.72 -5.59
N SER A 83 -8.46 7.22 -6.51
CA SER A 83 -8.00 6.20 -7.47
C SER A 83 -6.82 6.65 -8.34
N ARG A 84 -6.71 7.95 -8.65
CA ARG A 84 -5.51 8.52 -9.31
C ARG A 84 -4.27 8.50 -8.41
N ALA A 85 -4.44 8.62 -7.09
CA ALA A 85 -3.36 8.44 -6.13
C ALA A 85 -2.94 6.98 -6.04
N GLU A 86 -3.89 6.05 -5.97
CA GLU A 86 -3.56 4.62 -5.91
C GLU A 86 -2.87 4.12 -7.16
N GLN A 87 -3.20 4.65 -8.34
CA GLN A 87 -2.39 4.36 -9.53
C GLN A 87 -0.91 4.75 -9.34
N ARG A 88 -0.62 5.88 -8.66
CA ARG A 88 0.77 6.29 -8.40
C ARG A 88 1.44 5.42 -7.35
N HIS A 89 0.70 4.96 -6.34
CA HIS A 89 1.21 4.01 -5.35
C HIS A 89 1.52 2.66 -6.00
N MET A 90 0.57 2.11 -6.75
CA MET A 90 0.76 0.94 -7.62
C MET A 90 2.02 1.08 -8.46
N ASP A 91 2.17 2.19 -9.21
CA ASP A 91 3.35 2.42 -10.06
C ASP A 91 4.65 2.45 -9.25
N SER A 92 4.61 2.92 -8.01
CA SER A 92 5.76 2.93 -7.10
C SER A 92 6.18 1.52 -6.70
N MET A 93 5.23 0.67 -6.31
CA MET A 93 5.51 -0.74 -6.00
C MET A 93 6.00 -1.50 -7.23
N GLY A 94 5.41 -1.25 -8.40
CA GLY A 94 5.84 -1.85 -9.67
C GLY A 94 7.29 -1.49 -10.03
N ARG A 95 7.71 -0.24 -9.80
CA ARG A 95 9.12 0.17 -9.98
C ARG A 95 10.06 -0.55 -9.03
N LEU A 96 9.68 -0.73 -7.77
CA LEU A 96 10.49 -1.48 -6.80
C LEU A 96 10.62 -2.95 -7.19
N LEU A 97 9.52 -3.61 -7.60
CA LEU A 97 9.55 -4.97 -8.11
C LEU A 97 10.55 -5.10 -9.28
N ALA A 98 10.49 -4.18 -10.24
CA ALA A 98 11.43 -4.15 -11.37
C ALA A 98 12.89 -3.93 -10.92
N ASN A 99 13.12 -3.01 -9.98
CA ASN A 99 14.47 -2.72 -9.45
C ASN A 99 15.12 -3.95 -8.78
N TYR A 100 14.31 -4.75 -8.09
CA TYR A 100 14.77 -5.99 -7.44
C TYR A 100 14.67 -7.23 -8.34
N GLY A 101 14.25 -7.09 -9.60
CA GLY A 101 14.14 -8.19 -10.55
C GLY A 101 13.04 -9.20 -10.21
N LEU A 102 12.01 -8.78 -9.47
CA LEU A 102 10.85 -9.59 -9.10
C LEU A 102 9.79 -9.56 -10.20
N SER A 103 9.02 -10.64 -10.32
CA SER A 103 7.87 -10.69 -11.24
C SER A 103 6.73 -9.82 -10.71
N ASP A 104 6.09 -9.03 -11.58
CA ASP A 104 4.89 -8.26 -11.22
C ASP A 104 3.69 -9.20 -11.06
N PRO A 105 3.01 -9.23 -9.89
CA PRO A 105 1.81 -10.05 -9.71
C PRO A 105 0.62 -9.56 -10.55
N VAL A 106 0.62 -8.30 -11.00
CA VAL A 106 -0.44 -7.74 -11.86
C VAL A 106 -0.18 -8.12 -13.32
N ILE A 107 -0.59 -9.34 -13.68
CA ILE A 107 -0.43 -9.89 -15.05
C ILE A 107 -1.51 -9.34 -15.99
N ASP A 108 -2.71 -9.12 -15.46
CA ASP A 108 -3.85 -8.53 -16.16
C ASP A 108 -4.32 -7.32 -15.34
N ASP A 109 -4.27 -6.13 -15.94
CA ASP A 109 -4.67 -4.88 -15.30
C ASP A 109 -6.18 -4.58 -15.42
N GLY A 110 -6.97 -5.58 -15.83
CA GLY A 110 -8.44 -5.51 -15.76
C GLY A 110 -8.94 -5.22 -14.34
N ILE A 111 -9.97 -4.37 -14.25
CA ILE A 111 -10.62 -4.02 -12.97
C ILE A 111 -11.15 -5.29 -12.31
N GLY A 112 -10.79 -5.51 -11.04
CA GLY A 112 -11.26 -6.67 -10.28
C GLY A 112 -10.50 -7.97 -10.56
N VAL A 113 -9.46 -7.95 -11.39
CA VAL A 113 -8.63 -9.12 -11.70
C VAL A 113 -7.39 -9.13 -10.81
N PHE A 114 -7.22 -10.18 -10.01
CA PHE A 114 -6.09 -10.33 -9.08
C PHE A 114 -5.50 -11.73 -9.17
N ASN A 115 -4.18 -11.83 -9.00
CA ASN A 115 -3.49 -13.09 -8.81
C ASN A 115 -3.63 -13.58 -7.35
N ASN A 116 -3.59 -12.67 -6.38
CA ASN A 116 -3.92 -12.98 -5.00
C ASN A 116 -5.44 -13.20 -4.82
N ARG A 117 -5.82 -14.43 -4.43
CA ARG A 117 -7.23 -14.83 -4.25
C ARG A 117 -7.92 -14.15 -3.07
N GLU A 118 -7.17 -13.75 -2.05
CA GLU A 118 -7.71 -13.03 -0.90
C GLU A 118 -8.14 -11.63 -1.31
N LEU A 119 -7.26 -10.89 -2.00
CA LEU A 119 -7.57 -9.57 -2.55
C LEU A 119 -8.69 -9.63 -3.60
N ALA A 120 -8.75 -10.69 -4.41
CA ALA A 120 -9.90 -10.93 -5.30
C ALA A 120 -11.23 -11.08 -4.54
N GLY A 121 -11.22 -11.80 -3.41
CA GLY A 121 -12.37 -11.95 -2.52
C GLY A 121 -12.78 -10.61 -1.91
N MET A 122 -11.81 -9.88 -1.36
CA MET A 122 -12.03 -8.55 -0.79
C MET A 122 -12.64 -7.58 -1.80
N TYR A 123 -12.15 -7.56 -3.05
CA TYR A 123 -12.76 -6.75 -4.11
C TYR A 123 -14.26 -7.07 -4.28
N GLY A 124 -14.61 -8.36 -4.33
CA GLY A 124 -16.00 -8.79 -4.46
C GLY A 124 -16.86 -8.35 -3.27
N ASP A 125 -16.37 -8.58 -2.06
CA ASP A 125 -17.10 -8.24 -0.83
C ASP A 125 -17.28 -6.72 -0.66
N LEU A 126 -16.22 -5.95 -0.86
CA LEU A 126 -16.22 -4.49 -0.73
C LEU A 126 -17.13 -3.85 -1.78
N THR A 127 -17.05 -4.30 -3.05
CA THR A 127 -17.92 -3.75 -4.11
C THR A 127 -19.39 -4.13 -3.89
N GLN A 128 -19.67 -5.35 -3.40
CA GLN A 128 -21.02 -5.77 -3.03
C GLN A 128 -21.59 -4.95 -1.86
N GLN A 129 -20.77 -4.58 -0.88
CA GLN A 129 -21.17 -3.70 0.21
C GLN A 129 -21.42 -2.28 -0.30
N GLY A 130 -20.45 -1.70 -1.03
CA GLY A 130 -20.53 -0.30 -1.44
C GLY A 130 -21.56 0.00 -2.53
N GLN A 131 -22.11 -1.01 -3.22
CA GLN A 131 -23.24 -0.78 -4.13
C GLN A 131 -24.58 -0.57 -3.40
N LEU A 132 -24.66 -0.83 -2.09
CA LEU A 132 -25.89 -0.68 -1.31
C LEU A 132 -26.29 0.80 -1.15
N SER A 133 -25.32 1.67 -0.87
CA SER A 133 -25.50 3.10 -0.79
C SER A 133 -24.17 3.85 -0.96
N LEU A 134 -24.22 5.15 -1.27
CA LEU A 134 -23.03 5.99 -1.26
C LEU A 134 -22.33 5.96 0.11
N LEU A 135 -23.09 5.91 1.20
CA LEU A 135 -22.53 5.84 2.55
C LEU A 135 -21.74 4.54 2.72
N ASP A 136 -22.30 3.39 2.32
CA ASP A 136 -21.62 2.09 2.36
C ASP A 136 -20.34 2.09 1.51
N ALA A 137 -20.35 2.74 0.34
CA ALA A 137 -19.15 2.89 -0.49
C ALA A 137 -18.05 3.74 0.17
N LEU A 138 -18.44 4.80 0.89
CA LEU A 138 -17.49 5.64 1.63
C LEU A 138 -16.90 4.87 2.83
N TYR A 139 -17.71 4.08 3.53
CA TYR A 139 -17.22 3.18 4.59
C TYR A 139 -16.30 2.09 4.07
N ALA A 140 -16.60 1.50 2.91
CA ALA A 140 -15.69 0.57 2.24
C ALA A 140 -14.38 1.27 1.84
N GLY A 141 -14.45 2.54 1.41
CA GLY A 141 -13.29 3.38 1.17
C GLY A 141 -12.42 3.53 2.42
N ALA A 142 -12.99 3.99 3.53
CA ALA A 142 -12.27 4.17 4.78
C ALA A 142 -11.72 2.84 5.35
N LEU A 143 -12.45 1.74 5.21
CA LEU A 143 -11.99 0.40 5.61
C LEU A 143 -10.72 -0.02 4.86
N ILE A 144 -10.68 0.19 3.55
CA ILE A 144 -9.49 -0.11 2.73
C ILE A 144 -8.28 0.69 3.23
N GLU A 145 -8.45 1.98 3.52
CA GLU A 145 -7.33 2.81 3.98
C GLU A 145 -6.83 2.40 5.37
N GLU A 146 -7.70 1.93 6.27
CA GLU A 146 -7.26 1.38 7.56
C GLU A 146 -6.50 0.06 7.41
N LEU A 147 -6.94 -0.82 6.50
CA LEU A 147 -6.23 -2.06 6.19
C LEU A 147 -4.83 -1.77 5.64
N ASP A 148 -4.75 -0.89 4.64
CA ASP A 148 -3.50 -0.47 4.01
C ASP A 148 -2.54 0.17 5.03
N ILE A 149 -3.04 1.04 5.92
CA ILE A 149 -2.22 1.61 7.00
C ILE A 149 -1.64 0.52 7.90
N ARG A 150 -2.46 -0.44 8.33
CA ARG A 150 -2.03 -1.53 9.22
C ARG A 150 -0.97 -2.40 8.54
N ASP A 151 -1.25 -2.84 7.32
CA ASP A 151 -0.38 -3.77 6.61
C ASP A 151 0.95 -3.09 6.24
N LEU A 152 0.94 -1.76 5.97
CA LEU A 152 2.15 -0.95 5.83
C LEU A 152 2.93 -0.79 7.15
N GLN A 153 2.27 -0.70 8.31
CA GLN A 153 2.97 -0.68 9.61
C GLN A 153 3.75 -1.96 9.83
N ASP A 154 3.13 -3.10 9.53
CA ASP A 154 3.73 -4.42 9.66
C ASP A 154 4.92 -4.58 8.69
N ALA A 155 4.76 -4.17 7.43
CA ALA A 155 5.83 -4.21 6.43
C ALA A 155 7.01 -3.29 6.81
N ILE A 156 6.75 -2.07 7.32
CA ILE A 156 7.78 -1.15 7.79
C ILE A 156 8.54 -1.72 8.99
N ALA A 157 7.85 -2.38 9.91
CA ALA A 157 8.45 -2.92 11.13
C ALA A 157 9.42 -4.09 10.86
N THR A 158 9.24 -4.81 9.74
CA THR A 158 10.07 -5.97 9.38
C THR A 158 11.11 -5.66 8.30
N ALA A 159 10.92 -4.59 7.53
CA ALA A 159 11.83 -4.20 6.46
C ALA A 159 13.20 -3.72 6.98
N SER A 160 14.22 -3.99 6.18
CA SER A 160 15.61 -3.57 6.41
C SER A 160 16.15 -2.69 5.28
N HIS A 161 15.54 -2.78 4.10
CA HIS A 161 15.92 -2.02 2.92
C HIS A 161 15.38 -0.57 2.98
N PRO A 162 16.26 0.45 3.00
CA PRO A 162 15.82 1.84 3.19
C PRO A 162 14.89 2.37 2.09
N ASP A 163 15.02 1.87 0.86
CA ASP A 163 14.15 2.28 -0.26
C ASP A 163 12.74 1.69 -0.14
N LEU A 164 12.60 0.45 0.37
CA LEU A 164 11.30 -0.12 0.71
C LEU A 164 10.64 0.65 1.85
N ILE A 165 11.36 0.86 2.96
CA ILE A 165 10.85 1.62 4.11
C ILE A 165 10.38 3.01 3.65
N GLN A 166 11.21 3.71 2.87
CA GLN A 166 10.85 5.04 2.39
C GLN A 166 9.61 5.02 1.49
N ALA A 167 9.45 3.99 0.64
CA ALA A 167 8.27 3.86 -0.19
C ALA A 167 7.01 3.55 0.64
N TYR A 168 7.08 2.63 1.58
CA TYR A 168 5.97 2.30 2.47
C TYR A 168 5.54 3.47 3.34
N GLU A 169 6.48 4.22 3.94
CA GLU A 169 6.15 5.46 4.67
C GLU A 169 5.47 6.51 3.78
N ASN A 170 5.81 6.54 2.49
CA ASN A 170 5.18 7.45 1.54
C ASN A 170 3.76 7.03 1.17
N LEU A 171 3.53 5.73 0.98
CA LEU A 171 2.21 5.13 0.77
C LEU A 171 1.33 5.37 1.98
N GLN A 172 1.81 5.01 3.18
CA GLN A 172 1.06 5.11 4.43
C GLN A 172 0.61 6.55 4.74
N ARG A 173 1.42 7.54 4.35
CA ARG A 173 1.02 8.96 4.41
C ARG A 173 -0.11 9.29 3.46
N GLY A 174 -0.07 8.73 2.24
CA GLY A 174 -1.17 8.78 1.28
C GLY A 174 -2.45 8.20 1.88
N SER A 175 -2.38 6.99 2.41
CA SER A 175 -3.51 6.27 2.99
C SER A 175 -4.13 7.03 4.17
N ARG A 176 -3.31 7.60 5.07
CA ARG A 176 -3.81 8.50 6.13
C ARG A 176 -4.53 9.73 5.58
N ASN A 177 -4.10 10.30 4.46
CA ASN A 177 -4.80 11.42 3.83
C ASN A 177 -6.10 10.98 3.15
N HIS A 178 -6.13 9.78 2.57
CA HIS A 178 -7.32 9.20 1.96
C HIS A 178 -8.37 8.85 3.03
N LEU A 179 -7.95 8.27 4.17
CA LEU A 179 -8.81 8.01 5.32
C LEU A 179 -9.50 9.30 5.78
N ARG A 180 -8.74 10.39 5.98
CA ARG A 180 -9.31 11.72 6.29
C ARG A 180 -10.34 12.17 5.25
N ALA A 181 -10.08 11.91 3.96
CA ALA A 181 -10.99 12.31 2.88
C ALA A 181 -12.29 11.49 2.88
N PHE A 182 -12.23 10.18 3.08
CA PHE A 182 -13.42 9.33 3.19
C PHE A 182 -14.23 9.65 4.44
N VAL A 183 -13.58 9.74 5.61
CA VAL A 183 -14.25 10.07 6.87
C VAL A 183 -14.96 11.42 6.79
N ARG A 184 -14.30 12.44 6.23
CA ARG A 184 -14.96 13.74 6.01
C ARG A 184 -16.21 13.64 5.14
N GLN A 185 -16.20 12.78 4.11
CA GLN A 185 -17.39 12.56 3.28
C GLN A 185 -18.51 11.85 4.03
N ILE A 186 -18.18 10.89 4.91
CA ILE A 186 -19.13 10.21 5.80
C ILE A 186 -19.79 11.22 6.75
N GLU A 187 -18.99 12.06 7.40
CA GLU A 187 -19.47 13.11 8.32
C GLU A 187 -20.34 14.16 7.63
N MET A 188 -20.02 14.52 6.38
CA MET A 188 -20.87 15.41 5.59
C MET A 188 -22.24 14.81 5.24
N LEU A 189 -22.36 13.48 5.25
CA LEU A 189 -23.64 12.79 5.14
C LEU A 189 -24.36 12.63 6.48
N GLY A 190 -23.77 13.16 7.56
CA GLY A 190 -24.36 13.24 8.90
C GLY A 190 -24.10 12.03 9.78
N ASP A 191 -23.17 11.15 9.40
CA ASP A 191 -22.80 9.96 10.18
C ASP A 191 -21.44 10.15 10.86
N ALA A 192 -21.23 9.54 12.03
CA ALA A 192 -19.95 9.56 12.72
C ALA A 192 -19.13 8.33 12.31
N TYR A 193 -17.82 8.50 12.13
CA TYR A 193 -16.95 7.38 11.78
C TYR A 193 -16.40 6.67 13.02
N GLU A 194 -16.56 5.35 13.07
CA GLU A 194 -15.90 4.46 14.04
C GLU A 194 -14.84 3.64 13.30
N ALA A 195 -13.66 3.51 13.91
CA ALA A 195 -12.56 2.71 13.39
C ALA A 195 -13.00 1.26 13.17
N GLN A 196 -12.62 0.69 12.04
CA GLN A 196 -13.05 -0.66 11.65
C GLN A 196 -11.95 -1.71 11.85
N VAL A 197 -10.68 -1.30 11.79
CA VAL A 197 -9.51 -2.17 11.83
C VAL A 197 -8.46 -1.64 12.80
N LEU A 198 -8.07 -0.37 12.67
CA LEU A 198 -7.09 0.26 13.55
C LEU A 198 -7.71 0.53 14.93
N ASP A 199 -6.86 0.80 15.93
CA ASP A 199 -7.35 1.26 17.22
C ASP A 199 -8.04 2.62 17.06
N GLN A 200 -9.15 2.84 17.77
CA GLN A 200 -9.91 4.08 17.65
C GLN A 200 -9.06 5.30 17.99
N LEU A 201 -8.18 5.22 18.99
CA LEU A 201 -7.32 6.34 19.36
C LEU A 201 -6.35 6.68 18.23
N GLU A 202 -5.86 5.67 17.50
CA GLU A 202 -5.00 5.90 16.34
C GLU A 202 -5.75 6.61 15.22
N VAL A 203 -6.95 6.14 14.89
CA VAL A 203 -7.81 6.80 13.88
C VAL A 203 -8.11 8.23 14.31
N ASP A 204 -8.47 8.47 15.57
CA ASP A 204 -8.70 9.82 16.10
C ASP A 204 -7.47 10.72 15.93
N MET A 205 -6.26 10.22 16.24
CA MET A 205 -5.01 10.98 16.03
C MET A 205 -4.76 11.30 14.55
N ILE A 206 -5.09 10.38 13.65
CA ILE A 206 -5.01 10.63 12.20
C ILE A 206 -6.00 11.73 11.81
N LEU A 207 -7.27 11.61 12.21
CA LEU A 207 -8.34 12.53 11.82
C LEU A 207 -8.16 13.94 12.40
N ASP A 208 -7.64 14.05 13.62
CA ASP A 208 -7.41 15.33 14.33
C ASP A 208 -6.15 16.07 13.85
N SER A 209 -5.31 15.43 13.03
CA SER A 209 -4.09 16.05 12.50
C SER A 209 -4.28 16.61 11.08
N PRO A 210 -3.56 17.69 10.70
CA PRO A 210 -3.68 18.27 9.36
C PRO A 210 -3.26 17.29 8.26
N LEU A 211 -3.78 17.50 7.04
CA LEU A 211 -3.34 16.79 5.84
C LEU A 211 -1.81 16.82 5.71
N GLU A 212 -1.24 15.63 5.55
CA GLU A 212 0.20 15.45 5.48
C GLU A 212 0.71 15.77 4.09
N ARG A 213 1.79 16.54 4.01
CA ARG A 213 2.44 16.88 2.74
C ARG A 213 3.69 16.03 2.58
N GLY A 214 3.84 15.43 1.41
CA GLY A 214 5.11 14.81 1.02
C GLY A 214 6.25 15.83 1.11
N ARG A 215 7.45 15.35 1.44
CA ARG A 215 8.65 16.19 1.48
C ARG A 215 8.84 16.77 0.08
N SER A 216 8.46 18.02 -0.13
CA SER A 216 8.85 18.76 -1.34
C SER A 216 10.37 18.77 -1.34
N GLY A 217 10.98 17.92 -2.17
CA GLY A 217 12.36 18.13 -2.59
C GLY A 217 12.46 19.57 -3.01
N GLY A 218 13.32 20.33 -2.34
CA GLY A 218 13.45 21.76 -2.55
C GLY A 218 13.83 22.04 -4.00
N ASN A 219 12.85 22.30 -4.85
CA ASN A 219 12.90 23.34 -5.85
C ASN A 219 11.48 23.66 -6.30
N GLY A 220 11.09 24.91 -6.13
CA GLY A 220 9.74 25.36 -6.42
C GLY A 220 9.36 25.14 -7.87
N ARG A 221 8.19 24.54 -8.08
CA ARG A 221 7.17 25.05 -9.02
C ARG A 221 5.85 24.34 -8.79
N ARG A 222 4.85 25.15 -8.46
CA ARG A 222 3.44 24.79 -8.33
C ARG A 222 2.92 24.32 -9.69
N GLY A 223 2.15 23.24 -9.69
CA GLY A 223 1.32 22.80 -10.80
C GLY A 223 0.35 21.79 -10.24
N TRP A 224 -0.94 22.12 -10.33
CA TRP A 224 -2.08 21.34 -9.85
C TRP A 224 -2.20 20.00 -10.57
#